data_AF-A0A3D2J9D7-F1
#
_entry.id   AF-A0A3D2J9D7-F1
#
_cell.length_a   1.000
_cell.length_b   1.000
_cell.length_c   1.000
_cell.angle_alpha   90.00
_cell.angle_beta   90.00
_cell.angle_gamma   90.00
#
_symmetry.space_group_name_H-M   'P 1'
#
loop_
_entity.id
_entity.type
_entity.pdbx_description
1 polymer ?
#
loop_
_entity_poly.entity_id
_entity_poly.type
_entity_poly.pdbx_seq_one_letter_code
_entity_poly.pdbx_strand_id
1 'polypeptide(L)'
;GARLYKTGDMVRYLSNGDIEFLGRIDHQVKIRGYRIELGEIEAVLESYPTVQEAVVVAREDIPGDKRLVAYVVAHRGQTLTGSELRSTMLKRLPNYMV
;
A
#
# COMPACT_ATOMS: atom_id res chain seq x y z
N GLY A 1 -12.59 -32.02 -7.89
CA GLY A 1 -12.30 -30.73 -8.55
C GLY A 1 -10.98 -30.22 -8.04
N ALA A 2 -10.13 -29.66 -8.91
CA ALA A 2 -8.85 -29.07 -8.50
C ALA A 2 -9.07 -27.69 -7.84
N ARG A 3 -8.23 -27.36 -6.85
CA ARG A 3 -8.17 -26.01 -6.25
C ARG A 3 -7.24 -25.15 -7.09
N LEU A 4 -7.68 -23.95 -7.45
CA LEU A 4 -6.87 -22.92 -8.10
C LEU A 4 -6.51 -21.86 -7.05
N TYR A 5 -5.26 -21.40 -7.07
CA TYR A 5 -4.78 -20.31 -6.19
C TYR A 5 -4.75 -19.00 -6.97
N LYS A 6 -5.42 -17.96 -6.46
CA LYS A 6 -5.44 -16.63 -7.08
C LYS A 6 -4.17 -15.88 -6.69
N THR A 7 -3.25 -15.69 -7.63
CA THR A 7 -1.94 -15.05 -7.36
C THR A 7 -2.02 -13.53 -7.27
N GLY A 8 -3.01 -12.90 -7.92
CA GLY A 8 -3.12 -11.44 -8.05
C GLY A 8 -2.12 -10.82 -9.03
N ASP A 9 -1.36 -11.64 -9.76
CA ASP A 9 -0.47 -11.16 -10.82
C ASP A 9 -1.24 -11.01 -12.14
N MET A 10 -1.09 -9.86 -12.79
CA MET A 10 -1.54 -9.63 -14.15
C MET A 10 -0.47 -10.10 -15.12
N VAL A 11 -0.86 -11.00 -16.01
CA VAL A 11 0.06 -11.61 -16.98
C VAL A 11 -0.58 -11.65 -18.36
N ARG A 12 0.26 -11.82 -19.39
CA ARG A 12 -0.14 -12.00 -20.79
C ARG A 12 0.50 -13.26 -21.36
N TYR A 13 -0.31 -14.08 -22.02
CA TYR A 13 0.20 -15.21 -22.80
C TYR A 13 0.74 -14.71 -24.14
N LEU A 14 1.96 -15.12 -24.48
CA LEU A 14 2.61 -14.82 -25.74
C LEU A 14 2.37 -15.96 -26.75
N SER A 15 2.48 -15.65 -28.04
CA SER A 15 2.25 -16.63 -29.12
C SER A 15 3.26 -17.77 -29.15
N ASN A 16 4.41 -17.61 -28.50
CA ASN A 16 5.44 -18.65 -28.34
C ASN A 16 5.19 -19.56 -27.12
N GLY A 17 4.14 -19.32 -26.34
CA GLY A 17 3.80 -20.11 -25.15
C GLY A 17 4.32 -19.55 -23.82
N ASP A 18 5.12 -18.47 -23.84
CA ASP A 18 5.62 -17.82 -22.63
C ASP A 18 4.55 -16.96 -21.93
N ILE A 19 4.79 -16.65 -20.66
CA ILE A 19 3.95 -15.77 -19.84
C ILE A 19 4.73 -14.49 -19.52
N GLU A 20 4.27 -13.36 -20.05
CA GLU A 20 4.81 -12.03 -19.76
C GLU A 20 4.15 -11.45 -18.50
N PHE A 21 4.96 -11.06 -17.50
CA PHE A 21 4.47 -10.42 -16.28
C PHE A 21 4.23 -8.92 -16.52
N LEU A 22 3.00 -8.46 -16.27
CA LEU A 22 2.59 -7.08 -16.51
C LEU A 22 2.44 -6.24 -15.23
N GLY A 23 2.47 -6.89 -14.06
CA GLY A 23 2.28 -6.24 -12.78
C GLY A 23 1.30 -7.00 -11.90
N ARG A 24 0.79 -6.36 -10.85
CA ARG A 24 -0.26 -6.93 -9.99
C ARG A 24 -1.60 -6.27 -10.30
N ILE A 25 -2.68 -7.04 -10.16
CA ILE A 25 -4.06 -6.51 -10.23
C ILE A 25 -4.46 -5.85 -8.90
N ASP A 26 -3.75 -6.17 -7.82
CA ASP A 26 -3.94 -5.58 -6.51
C ASP A 26 -2.85 -4.55 -6.20
N HIS A 27 -3.10 -3.72 -5.19
CA HIS A 27 -2.22 -2.61 -4.79
C HIS A 27 -1.06 -3.05 -3.88
N GLN A 28 -0.70 -4.33 -3.91
CA GLN A 28 0.29 -4.91 -3.00
C GLN A 28 1.71 -4.61 -3.48
N VAL A 29 2.55 -4.05 -2.62
CA VAL A 29 3.92 -3.60 -2.96
C VAL A 29 5.00 -4.37 -2.21
N LYS A 30 6.21 -4.42 -2.78
CA LYS A 30 7.41 -4.92 -2.10
C LYS A 30 8.32 -3.77 -1.70
N ILE A 31 8.57 -3.61 -0.40
CA ILE A 31 9.46 -2.61 0.16
C ILE A 31 10.38 -3.28 1.17
N ARG A 32 11.70 -3.17 0.96
CA ARG A 32 12.73 -3.71 1.88
C ARG A 32 12.51 -5.19 2.25
N GLY A 33 12.05 -6.00 1.29
CA GLY A 33 11.77 -7.42 1.48
C GLY A 33 10.39 -7.75 2.05
N TYR A 34 9.63 -6.76 2.52
CA TYR A 34 8.27 -6.93 3.03
C TYR A 34 7.25 -6.82 1.90
N ARG A 35 6.24 -7.67 1.97
CA ARG A 35 5.04 -7.59 1.13
C ARG A 35 3.98 -6.82 1.91
N ILE A 36 3.56 -5.68 1.37
CA ILE A 36 2.72 -4.72 2.08
C ILE A 36 1.44 -4.51 1.28
N GLU A 37 0.29 -4.64 1.94
CA GLU A 37 -1.01 -4.23 1.40
C GLU A 37 -1.22 -2.75 1.69
N LEU A 38 -1.21 -1.91 0.65
CA LEU A 38 -1.40 -0.47 0.84
C LEU A 38 -2.79 -0.15 1.41
N GLY A 39 -3.81 -0.90 1.00
CA GLY A 39 -5.18 -0.76 1.50
C GLY A 39 -5.33 -1.01 3.01
N GLU A 40 -4.45 -1.81 3.63
CA GLU A 40 -4.45 -1.99 5.08
C GLU A 40 -4.03 -0.70 5.80
N ILE A 41 -3.02 -0.03 5.26
CA ILE A 41 -2.49 1.24 5.79
C ILE A 41 -3.53 2.35 5.61
N GLU A 42 -4.15 2.42 4.42
CA GLU A 42 -5.26 3.33 4.11
C GLU A 42 -6.43 3.14 5.08
N ALA A 43 -6.90 1.90 5.28
CA ALA A 43 -7.99 1.61 6.20
C ALA A 43 -7.67 1.99 7.66
N VAL A 44 -6.41 1.83 8.09
CA VAL A 44 -5.98 2.28 9.43
C VAL A 44 -5.99 3.81 9.49
N LEU A 45 -5.51 4.51 8.47
CA LEU A 45 -5.54 5.98 8.42
C LEU A 45 -6.98 6.52 8.43
N GLU A 46 -7.86 5.97 7.61
CA GLU A 46 -9.27 6.38 7.49
C GLU A 46 -10.10 6.05 8.74
N SER A 47 -9.63 5.12 9.59
CA SER A 47 -10.29 4.86 10.87
C SER A 47 -10.08 5.96 11.92
N TYR A 48 -9.19 6.94 11.66
CA TYR A 48 -9.00 8.08 12.56
C TYR A 48 -10.08 9.15 12.31
N PRO A 49 -10.81 9.62 13.34
CA PRO A 49 -11.92 10.57 13.18
C PRO A 49 -11.56 11.92 12.56
N THR A 50 -10.27 12.24 12.49
CA THR A 50 -9.72 13.47 11.93
C THR A 50 -9.39 13.36 10.45
N VAL A 51 -9.29 12.14 9.92
CA VAL A 51 -8.96 11.82 8.54
C VAL A 51 -10.25 11.62 7.74
N GLN A 52 -10.39 12.41 6.68
CA GLN A 52 -11.51 12.28 5.74
C GLN A 52 -11.24 11.22 4.67
N GLU A 53 -10.00 11.18 4.16
CA GLU A 53 -9.58 10.28 3.08
C GLU A 53 -8.06 10.09 3.15
N ALA A 54 -7.58 8.90 2.80
CA ALA A 54 -6.17 8.62 2.70
C ALA A 54 -5.84 7.72 1.52
N VAL A 55 -4.74 8.04 0.83
CA VAL A 55 -4.16 7.17 -0.21
C VAL A 55 -2.70 6.95 0.11
N VAL A 56 -2.26 5.70 0.05
CA VAL A 56 -0.88 5.30 0.32
C VAL A 56 -0.28 4.78 -0.98
N VAL A 57 0.92 5.26 -1.29
CA VAL A 57 1.67 4.86 -2.48
C VAL A 57 3.09 4.44 -2.12
N ALA A 58 3.64 3.53 -2.89
CA ALA A 58 5.08 3.29 -2.89
C ALA A 58 5.76 4.30 -3.84
N ARG A 59 6.55 5.21 -3.27
CA ARG A 59 7.38 6.14 -4.04
C ARG A 59 8.83 5.66 -4.09
N GLU A 60 9.46 5.89 -5.23
CA GLU A 60 10.87 5.61 -5.49
C GLU A 60 11.50 6.88 -6.05
N ASP A 61 11.79 7.84 -5.16
CA ASP A 61 12.36 9.14 -5.58
C ASP A 61 13.85 9.02 -5.92
N ILE A 62 14.52 8.01 -5.35
CA ILE A 62 15.89 7.61 -5.67
C ILE A 62 15.82 6.15 -6.13
N PRO A 63 16.41 5.77 -7.27
CA PRO A 63 16.41 4.38 -7.74
C PRO A 63 16.89 3.42 -6.66
N GLY A 64 16.10 2.38 -6.38
CA GLY A 64 16.36 1.37 -5.36
C GLY A 64 15.84 1.71 -3.95
N ASP A 65 15.49 2.96 -3.66
CA ASP A 65 14.98 3.38 -2.36
C ASP A 65 13.45 3.60 -2.40
N LYS A 66 12.72 2.48 -2.36
CA LYS A 66 11.27 2.50 -2.22
C LYS A 66 10.86 2.84 -0.79
N ARG A 67 9.93 3.78 -0.65
CA ARG A 67 9.31 4.19 0.61
C ARG A 67 7.80 4.32 0.48
N LEU A 68 7.11 4.15 1.59
CA LEU A 68 5.68 4.44 1.69
C LEU A 68 5.49 5.95 1.87
N VAL A 69 4.52 6.50 1.16
CA VAL A 69 4.06 7.88 1.33
C VAL A 69 2.55 7.87 1.39
N ALA A 70 2.00 8.45 2.46
CA ALA A 70 0.57 8.66 2.63
C ALA A 70 0.21 10.11 2.31
N TYR A 71 -0.79 10.29 1.46
CA TYR A 71 -1.47 11.56 1.25
C TYR A 71 -2.79 11.51 2.02
N VAL A 72 -3.00 12.48 2.89
CA VAL A 72 -4.11 12.45 3.86
C VAL A 72 -4.86 13.76 3.81
N VAL A 73 -6.18 13.69 3.72
CA VAL A 73 -7.09 14.84 3.81
C VAL A 73 -7.70 14.88 5.19
N ALA A 74 -7.58 16.02 5.89
CA ALA A 74 -8.25 16.23 7.16
C ALA A 74 -9.72 16.62 6.93
N HIS A 75 -10.60 16.25 7.86
CA HIS A 75 -11.94 16.83 7.89
C HIS A 75 -11.89 18.36 8.02
N ARG A 76 -12.89 19.04 7.44
CA ARG A 76 -12.98 20.50 7.45
C ARG A 76 -12.91 21.05 8.88
N GLY A 77 -11.99 22.00 9.09
CA GLY A 77 -11.80 22.64 10.40
C GLY A 77 -10.94 21.83 11.38
N GLN A 78 -10.43 20.66 10.97
CA GLN A 78 -9.47 19.90 11.75
C GLN A 78 -8.05 20.02 11.16
N THR A 79 -7.06 19.83 12.02
CA THR A 79 -5.65 19.81 11.66
C THR A 79 -5.06 18.45 11.96
N LEU A 80 -4.22 17.94 11.07
CA LEU A 80 -3.48 16.71 11.24
C LEU A 80 -2.00 17.04 11.39
N THR A 81 -1.32 16.40 12.33
CA THR A 81 0.14 16.36 12.33
C THR A 81 0.62 14.96 11.93
N GLY A 82 1.63 14.90 11.07
CA GLY A 82 2.20 13.62 10.63
C GLY A 82 2.76 12.80 11.81
N SER A 83 3.27 13.47 12.85
CA SER A 83 3.78 12.81 14.06
C SER A 83 2.70 12.11 14.87
N GLU A 84 1.51 12.71 15.01
CA GLU A 84 0.38 12.10 15.74
C GLU A 84 -0.16 10.89 14.99
N LEU A 85 -0.35 11.01 13.67
CA LEU A 85 -0.76 9.89 12.83
C LEU A 85 0.27 8.74 12.92
N ARG A 86 1.55 9.05 12.76
CA ARG A 86 2.64 8.07 12.86
C ARG A 86 2.65 7.35 14.21
N SER A 87 2.60 8.10 15.31
CA SER A 87 2.58 7.52 16.66
C SER A 87 1.40 6.56 16.87
N THR A 88 0.24 6.90 16.29
CA THR A 88 -0.96 6.09 16.45
C THR A 88 -0.95 4.87 15.54
N MET A 89 -0.46 4.99 14.30
CA MET A 89 -0.29 3.88 13.37
C MET A 89 0.64 2.80 13.95
N LEU A 90 1.74 3.19 14.60
CA LEU A 90 2.68 2.25 15.23
C LEU A 90 2.06 1.39 16.35
N LYS A 91 0.87 1.74 16.85
CA LYS A 91 0.13 0.91 17.83
C LYS A 91 -0.67 -0.22 17.17
N ARG A 92 -0.90 -0.15 15.86
CA ARG A 92 -1.79 -1.05 15.11
C ARG A 92 -1.11 -1.75 13.94
N LEU A 93 -0.07 -1.13 13.40
CA LEU A 93 0.70 -1.61 12.26
C LEU A 93 2.15 -1.85 12.68
N PRO A 94 2.81 -2.85 12.09
CA PRO A 94 4.24 -3.06 12.29
C PRO A 94 5.06 -1.91 11.68
N ASN A 95 6.25 -1.68 12.23
CA ASN A 95 7.12 -0.55 11.84
C ASN A 95 7.43 -0.47 10.34
N TYR A 96 7.43 -1.58 9.60
CA TYR A 96 7.74 -1.56 8.16
C TYR A 96 6.58 -1.04 7.29
N MET A 97 5.39 -0.85 7.86
CA MET A 97 4.21 -0.27 7.20
C MET A 97 4.03 1.22 7.53
N VAL A 98 4.94 1.85 8.29
CA VAL A 98 4.79 3.20 8.86
C VAL A 98 6.00 4.10 8.59
#